data_AF-A0A931Z5X5-F1
#
_entry.id   AF-A0A931Z5X5-F1
#
_cell.length_a   1.000
_cell.length_b   1.000
_cell.length_c   1.000
_cell.angle_alpha   90.00
_cell.angle_beta   90.00
_cell.angle_gamma   90.00
#
_symmetry.space_group_name_H-M   'P 1'
#
loop_
_entity.id
_entity.type
_entity.pdbx_description
1 polymer ?
#
loop_
_entity_poly.entity_id
_entity_poly.type
_entity_poly.pdbx_seq_one_letter_code
_entity_poly.pdbx_strand_id
1 'polypeptide(L)'
;EHRHLAARVGREDWYDAAAFPLTGWGHTEVTKAKEKIFVAGHEITPGRVVAELQFGFWTSLFEAHYEGRCGFLPVGIRYLFPRLPKSQHNRKGLKRTLEEIRVLRNRVFHHERIVHWVDLETRHRSILDVIGWISPELLEMATALDRFSRIRGEGLSPWIEKIKTHWPHPELPPGKPDA
;
A
#
# COMPACT_ATOMS: atom_id res chain seq x y z
N GLU A 1 -3.63 -1.60 -13.06
CA GLU A 1 -2.53 -2.56 -13.33
C GLU A 1 -2.98 -3.81 -14.09
N HIS A 2 -3.89 -4.62 -13.53
CA HIS A 2 -4.40 -5.84 -14.15
C HIS A 2 -4.85 -5.69 -15.63
N ARG A 3 -5.71 -4.72 -15.97
CA ARG A 3 -6.14 -4.49 -17.36
C ARG A 3 -4.99 -4.26 -18.34
N HIS A 4 -3.97 -3.51 -17.92
CA HIS A 4 -2.82 -3.22 -18.78
C HIS A 4 -1.96 -4.47 -19.00
N LEU A 5 -1.73 -5.25 -17.94
CA LEU A 5 -1.01 -6.52 -18.03
C LEU A 5 -1.78 -7.55 -18.86
N ALA A 6 -3.10 -7.66 -18.67
CA ALA A 6 -3.96 -8.54 -19.44
C ALA A 6 -3.92 -8.19 -20.94
N ALA A 7 -4.06 -6.90 -21.29
CA ALA A 7 -3.97 -6.44 -22.67
C ALA A 7 -2.59 -6.68 -23.30
N ARG A 8 -1.51 -6.51 -22.52
CA ARG A 8 -0.14 -6.73 -22.99
C ARG A 8 0.17 -8.21 -23.25
N VAL A 9 -0.29 -9.08 -22.35
CA VAL A 9 -0.01 -10.52 -22.41
C VAL A 9 -1.02 -11.25 -23.31
N GLY A 10 -2.22 -10.68 -23.50
CA GLY A 10 -3.30 -11.26 -24.29
C GLY A 10 -4.21 -12.23 -23.53
N ARG A 11 -4.16 -12.22 -22.19
CA ARG A 11 -5.00 -13.07 -21.31
C ARG A 11 -5.22 -12.44 -19.95
N GLU A 12 -6.40 -12.66 -19.38
CA GLU A 12 -6.80 -12.09 -18.08
C GLU A 12 -5.97 -12.65 -16.91
N ASP A 13 -5.61 -13.93 -16.95
CA ASP A 13 -4.73 -14.61 -16.01
C ASP A 13 -3.24 -14.48 -16.40
N TRP A 14 -2.84 -13.26 -16.74
CA TRP A 14 -1.47 -12.92 -17.14
C TRP A 14 -0.39 -13.38 -16.14
N TYR A 15 -0.76 -13.53 -14.87
CA TYR A 15 0.13 -13.99 -13.79
C TYR A 15 0.52 -15.47 -13.90
N ASP A 16 -0.18 -16.27 -14.72
CA ASP A 16 0.19 -17.66 -15.05
C ASP A 16 0.85 -17.77 -16.45
N ALA A 17 1.07 -16.65 -17.14
CA ALA A 17 1.56 -16.66 -18.50
C ALA A 17 3.09 -16.81 -18.56
N ALA A 18 3.59 -17.70 -19.42
CA ALA A 18 5.02 -17.82 -19.69
C ALA A 18 5.64 -16.51 -20.23
N ALA A 19 4.84 -15.68 -20.93
CA ALA A 19 5.25 -14.36 -21.41
C ALA A 19 5.43 -13.31 -20.29
N PHE A 20 4.93 -13.59 -19.08
CA PHE A 20 5.10 -12.76 -17.89
C PHE A 20 5.56 -13.63 -16.70
N PRO A 21 6.81 -14.11 -16.70
CA PRO A 21 7.29 -14.99 -15.65
C PRO A 21 7.41 -14.22 -14.34
N LEU A 22 6.61 -14.59 -13.35
CA LEU A 22 6.71 -14.04 -12.00
C LEU A 22 7.99 -14.53 -11.31
N THR A 23 8.38 -13.82 -10.25
CA THR A 23 9.37 -14.35 -9.31
C THR A 23 8.78 -15.55 -8.54
N GLY A 24 9.62 -16.39 -7.93
CA GLY A 24 9.13 -17.51 -7.11
C GLY A 24 8.24 -17.07 -5.96
N TRP A 25 8.53 -15.89 -5.37
CA TRP A 25 7.66 -15.27 -4.39
C TRP A 25 6.32 -14.82 -5.01
N GLY A 26 6.33 -14.18 -6.18
CA GLY A 26 5.11 -13.77 -6.88
C GLY A 26 4.19 -14.96 -7.22
N HIS A 27 4.77 -16.08 -7.66
CA HIS A 27 4.01 -17.32 -7.88
C HIS A 27 3.39 -17.84 -6.58
N THR A 28 4.14 -17.84 -5.48
CA THR A 28 3.62 -18.24 -4.16
C THR A 28 2.42 -17.40 -3.75
N GLU A 29 2.46 -16.07 -3.94
CA GLU A 29 1.34 -15.19 -3.59
C GLU A 29 0.10 -15.43 -4.45
N VAL A 30 0.26 -15.69 -5.75
CA VAL A 30 -0.85 -16.08 -6.64
C VAL A 30 -1.46 -17.42 -6.22
N THR A 31 -0.63 -18.41 -5.87
CA THR A 31 -1.10 -19.71 -5.38
C THR A 31 -1.91 -19.56 -4.10
N LYS A 32 -1.39 -18.80 -3.10
CA LYS A 32 -2.14 -18.52 -1.86
C LYS A 32 -3.47 -17.81 -2.12
N ALA A 33 -3.50 -16.87 -3.06
CA ALA A 33 -4.74 -16.19 -3.43
C ALA A 33 -5.77 -17.18 -4.00
N LYS A 34 -5.35 -18.06 -4.92
CA LYS A 34 -6.19 -19.12 -5.49
C LYS A 34 -6.69 -20.10 -4.41
N GLU A 35 -5.81 -20.55 -3.52
CA GLU A 35 -6.16 -21.44 -2.40
C GLU A 35 -7.20 -20.81 -1.48
N LYS A 36 -7.04 -19.53 -1.13
CA LYS A 36 -7.99 -18.83 -0.27
C LYS A 36 -9.38 -18.69 -0.91
N ILE A 37 -9.42 -18.38 -2.21
CA ILE A 37 -10.68 -18.32 -2.98
C ILE A 37 -11.35 -19.70 -3.00
N PHE A 38 -10.57 -20.76 -3.25
CA PHE A 38 -11.06 -22.13 -3.28
C PHE A 38 -11.62 -22.56 -1.92
N VAL A 39 -10.90 -22.32 -0.82
CA VAL A 39 -11.33 -22.64 0.55
C VAL A 39 -12.60 -21.86 0.94
N ALA A 40 -12.78 -20.65 0.43
CA ALA A 40 -14.01 -19.88 0.59
C ALA A 40 -15.21 -20.42 -0.24
N GLY A 41 -15.04 -21.50 -1.00
CA GLY A 41 -16.10 -22.11 -1.82
C GLY A 41 -16.43 -21.31 -3.07
N HIS A 42 -15.49 -20.47 -3.54
CA HIS A 42 -15.68 -19.61 -4.68
C HIS A 42 -14.94 -20.16 -5.91
N GLU A 43 -15.55 -20.06 -7.08
CA GLU A 43 -14.86 -20.27 -8.36
C GLU A 43 -13.64 -19.35 -8.48
N ILE A 44 -12.50 -19.92 -8.90
CA ILE A 44 -11.27 -19.18 -9.14
C ILE A 44 -11.39 -18.47 -10.50
N THR A 45 -11.57 -17.15 -10.46
CA THR A 45 -11.57 -16.31 -11.67
C THR A 45 -10.42 -15.31 -11.62
N PRO A 46 -9.93 -14.80 -12.77
CA PRO A 46 -8.83 -13.84 -12.79
C PRO A 46 -9.10 -12.58 -11.98
N GLY A 47 -10.33 -12.07 -12.05
CA GLY A 47 -10.76 -10.91 -11.26
C GLY A 47 -10.71 -11.17 -9.75
N ARG A 48 -11.10 -12.38 -9.30
CA ARG A 48 -11.02 -12.76 -7.88
C ARG A 48 -9.59 -12.91 -7.40
N VAL A 49 -8.73 -13.57 -8.20
CA VAL A 49 -7.31 -13.69 -7.88
C VAL A 49 -6.69 -12.30 -7.72
N VAL A 50 -6.91 -11.41 -8.69
CA VAL A 50 -6.41 -10.03 -8.68
C VAL A 50 -6.91 -9.24 -7.48
N ALA A 51 -8.17 -9.41 -7.08
CA ALA A 51 -8.74 -8.76 -5.91
C ALA A 51 -8.15 -9.28 -4.58
N GLU A 52 -7.72 -10.55 -4.54
CA GLU A 52 -7.12 -11.16 -3.35
C GLU A 52 -5.62 -10.84 -3.19
N LEU A 53 -4.94 -10.41 -4.25
CA LEU A 53 -3.52 -10.06 -4.22
C LEU A 53 -3.25 -8.82 -3.37
N GLN A 54 -2.32 -8.96 -2.42
CA GLN A 54 -1.95 -7.90 -1.50
C GLN A 54 -1.12 -6.80 -2.18
N PHE A 55 -1.11 -5.59 -1.58
CA PHE A 55 -0.29 -4.47 -2.07
C PHE A 55 1.19 -4.84 -2.33
N GLY A 56 1.76 -5.70 -1.50
CA GLY A 56 3.13 -6.18 -1.68
C GLY A 56 3.38 -6.83 -3.05
N PHE A 57 2.41 -7.61 -3.54
CA PHE A 57 2.50 -8.23 -4.86
C PHE A 57 2.64 -7.17 -5.96
N TRP A 58 1.77 -6.16 -5.95
CA TRP A 58 1.80 -5.07 -6.92
C TRP A 58 3.10 -4.28 -6.86
N THR A 59 3.61 -3.97 -5.66
CA THR A 59 4.91 -3.28 -5.52
C THR A 59 6.10 -4.12 -6.02
N SER A 60 6.00 -5.46 -5.98
CA SER A 60 7.05 -6.34 -6.47
C SER A 60 7.21 -6.28 -7.99
N LEU A 61 6.16 -5.90 -8.72
CA LEU A 61 6.20 -5.77 -10.19
C LEU A 61 7.14 -4.65 -10.67
N PHE A 62 7.64 -3.82 -9.77
CA PHE A 62 8.66 -2.80 -10.02
C PHE A 62 10.10 -3.28 -9.79
N GLU A 63 10.30 -4.60 -9.69
CA GLU A 63 11.62 -5.20 -9.59
C GLU A 63 12.40 -5.21 -10.90
N ALA A 64 13.74 -5.21 -10.79
CA ALA A 64 14.63 -5.25 -11.95
C ALA A 64 14.40 -6.49 -12.84
N HIS A 65 13.90 -7.58 -12.25
CA HIS A 65 13.46 -8.78 -12.96
C HIS A 65 12.48 -8.46 -14.11
N TYR A 66 11.57 -7.50 -13.90
CA TYR A 66 10.54 -7.09 -14.86
C TYR A 66 11.01 -6.00 -15.84
N GLU A 67 12.22 -5.46 -15.69
CA GLU A 67 12.89 -4.68 -16.74
C GLU A 67 13.45 -5.61 -17.82
N GLY A 68 14.15 -6.67 -17.41
CA GLY A 68 14.84 -7.56 -18.33
C GLY A 68 13.96 -8.62 -18.99
N ARG A 69 13.32 -9.50 -18.19
CA ARG A 69 12.80 -10.78 -18.70
C ARG A 69 11.50 -10.68 -19.49
N CYS A 70 10.61 -9.76 -19.15
CA CYS A 70 9.32 -9.58 -19.83
C CYS A 70 9.15 -8.20 -20.48
N GLY A 71 10.16 -7.32 -20.36
CA GLY A 71 10.16 -5.96 -20.89
C GLY A 71 9.00 -5.09 -20.40
N PHE A 72 8.37 -5.46 -19.28
CA PHE A 72 7.23 -4.75 -18.72
C PHE A 72 7.62 -3.32 -18.35
N LEU A 73 8.78 -3.17 -17.72
CA LEU A 73 9.36 -1.88 -17.36
C LEU A 73 10.38 -1.43 -18.43
N PRO A 74 10.50 -0.12 -18.70
CA PRO A 74 9.86 1.01 -18.02
C PRO A 74 8.46 1.36 -18.55
N VAL A 75 8.02 0.71 -19.63
CA VAL A 75 6.77 1.06 -20.34
C VAL A 75 5.56 1.02 -19.41
N GLY A 76 5.47 0.00 -18.54
CA GLY A 76 4.40 -0.15 -17.55
C GLY A 76 4.27 1.04 -16.61
N ILE A 77 5.37 1.72 -16.25
CA ILE A 77 5.32 2.91 -15.38
C ILE A 77 4.46 4.00 -16.02
N ARG A 78 4.61 4.23 -17.33
CA ARG A 78 3.85 5.28 -18.03
C ARG A 78 2.36 5.00 -18.07
N TYR A 79 1.98 3.71 -18.10
CA TYR A 79 0.58 3.30 -18.11
C TYR A 79 -0.05 3.32 -16.71
N LEU A 80 0.73 2.95 -15.69
CA LEU A 80 0.25 2.89 -14.31
C LEU A 80 0.23 4.27 -13.63
N PHE A 81 1.19 5.12 -13.99
CA PHE A 81 1.37 6.45 -13.45
C PHE A 81 1.39 7.49 -14.58
N PRO A 82 0.27 7.67 -15.31
CA PRO A 82 0.21 8.55 -16.48
C PRO A 82 0.57 10.01 -16.17
N ARG A 83 0.47 10.42 -14.91
CA ARG A 83 0.74 11.80 -14.46
C ARG A 83 2.05 11.94 -13.69
N LEU A 84 2.86 10.87 -13.62
CA LEU A 84 4.21 10.94 -13.04
C LEU A 84 5.06 11.93 -13.85
N PRO A 85 5.73 12.91 -13.22
CA PRO A 85 6.61 13.84 -13.93
C PRO A 85 7.75 13.09 -14.62
N LYS A 86 8.09 13.47 -15.87
CA LYS A 86 9.16 12.80 -16.65
C LYS A 86 10.50 12.73 -15.92
N SER A 87 10.85 13.74 -15.13
CA SER A 87 12.07 13.76 -14.29
C SER A 87 12.08 12.66 -13.22
N GLN A 88 10.92 12.14 -12.85
CA GLN A 88 10.72 11.08 -11.87
C GLN A 88 10.42 9.72 -12.50
N HIS A 89 10.53 9.56 -13.84
CA HIS A 89 10.37 8.28 -14.56
C HIS A 89 11.58 7.36 -14.32
N ASN A 90 11.90 7.13 -13.05
CA ASN A 90 12.97 6.25 -12.60
C ASN A 90 12.36 5.10 -11.80
N ARG A 91 12.43 3.90 -12.36
CA ARG A 91 11.94 2.67 -11.75
C ARG A 91 12.54 2.38 -10.37
N LYS A 92 13.84 2.66 -10.14
CA LYS A 92 14.46 2.51 -8.81
C LYS A 92 13.83 3.45 -7.78
N GLY A 93 13.64 4.71 -8.16
CA GLY A 93 13.03 5.73 -7.31
C GLY A 93 11.59 5.37 -6.97
N LEU A 94 10.80 5.02 -7.98
CA LEU A 94 9.41 4.60 -7.82
C LEU A 94 9.28 3.34 -6.95
N LYS A 95 10.12 2.32 -7.18
CA LYS A 95 10.15 1.11 -6.32
C LYS A 95 10.39 1.50 -4.86
N ARG A 96 11.37 2.37 -4.60
CA ARG A 96 11.69 2.82 -3.24
C ARG A 96 10.50 3.54 -2.61
N THR A 97 9.86 4.48 -3.33
CA THR A 97 8.67 5.19 -2.84
C THR A 97 7.53 4.21 -2.51
N LEU A 98 7.23 3.25 -3.40
CA LEU A 98 6.19 2.26 -3.17
C LEU A 98 6.49 1.34 -1.98
N GLU A 99 7.76 0.98 -1.79
CA GLU A 99 8.22 0.18 -0.66
C GLU A 99 8.08 0.95 0.67
N GLU A 100 8.45 2.23 0.70
CA GLU A 100 8.27 3.10 1.86
C GLU A 100 6.79 3.23 2.27
N ILE A 101 5.89 3.34 1.29
CA ILE A 101 4.44 3.35 1.49
C ILE A 101 3.98 2.01 2.03
N ARG A 102 4.46 0.89 1.46
CA ARG A 102 4.11 -0.47 1.91
C ARG A 102 4.49 -0.70 3.37
N VAL A 103 5.70 -0.32 3.77
CA VAL A 103 6.16 -0.44 5.16
C VAL A 103 5.29 0.39 6.09
N LEU A 104 5.02 1.66 5.74
CA LEU A 104 4.16 2.53 6.55
C LEU A 104 2.75 1.93 6.70
N ARG A 105 2.13 1.52 5.59
CA ARG A 105 0.80 0.90 5.59
C ARG A 105 0.76 -0.33 6.50
N ASN A 106 1.76 -1.20 6.39
CA ASN A 106 1.82 -2.42 7.19
C ASN A 106 1.93 -2.10 8.69
N ARG A 107 2.78 -1.15 9.09
CA ARG A 107 2.88 -0.73 10.50
C ARG A 107 1.57 -0.17 11.03
N VAL A 108 0.89 0.67 10.24
CA VAL A 108 -0.44 1.21 10.60
C VAL A 108 -1.46 0.07 10.77
N PHE A 109 -1.47 -0.90 9.86
CA PHE A 109 -2.37 -2.06 9.92
C PHE A 109 -2.09 -2.97 11.13
N HIS A 110 -0.82 -3.10 11.53
CA HIS A 110 -0.43 -3.82 12.74
C HIS A 110 -0.59 -2.99 14.03
N HIS A 111 -1.21 -1.81 13.96
CA HIS A 111 -1.39 -0.88 15.07
C HIS A 111 -0.08 -0.50 15.78
N GLU A 112 1.03 -0.50 15.04
CA GLU A 112 2.32 -0.07 15.57
C GLU A 112 2.37 1.46 15.70
N ARG A 113 3.11 1.94 16.71
CA ARG A 113 3.33 3.38 16.91
C ARG A 113 4.20 3.93 15.76
N ILE A 114 3.67 4.89 15.01
CA ILE A 114 4.41 5.60 13.93
C ILE A 114 4.66 7.09 14.24
N VAL A 115 4.15 7.60 15.35
CA VAL A 115 4.21 9.04 15.70
C VAL A 115 5.63 9.58 15.85
N HIS A 116 6.58 8.72 16.21
CA HIS A 116 7.98 9.04 16.41
C HIS A 116 8.78 9.22 15.11
N TRP A 117 8.15 8.98 13.95
CA TRP A 117 8.82 9.10 12.66
C TRP A 117 8.98 10.57 12.28
N VAL A 118 10.22 10.98 12.05
CA VAL A 118 10.58 12.36 11.68
C VAL A 118 10.13 12.66 10.24
N ASP A 119 10.17 11.66 9.37
CA ASP A 119 9.84 11.78 7.94
C ASP A 119 8.37 11.50 7.62
N LEU A 120 7.50 11.42 8.63
CA LEU A 120 6.11 11.00 8.44
C LEU A 120 5.32 11.92 7.50
N GLU A 121 5.56 13.23 7.56
CA GLU A 121 4.96 14.21 6.64
C GLU A 121 5.42 13.99 5.20
N THR A 122 6.70 13.69 4.99
CA THR A 122 7.23 13.36 3.66
C THR A 122 6.62 12.07 3.13
N ARG A 123 6.48 11.03 3.97
CA ARG A 123 5.84 9.76 3.58
C ARG A 123 4.37 9.95 3.25
N HIS A 124 3.67 10.75 4.04
CA HIS A 124 2.27 11.12 3.77
C HIS A 124 2.14 11.85 2.43
N ARG A 125 3.01 12.82 2.15
CA ARG A 125 3.06 13.49 0.84
C ARG A 125 3.33 12.52 -0.30
N SER A 126 4.28 11.60 -0.14
CA SER A 126 4.57 10.56 -1.14
C SER A 126 3.35 9.67 -1.44
N ILE A 127 2.50 9.38 -0.44
CA ILE A 127 1.24 8.65 -0.67
C ILE A 127 0.31 9.47 -1.57
N LEU A 128 0.11 10.76 -1.26
CA LEU A 128 -0.73 11.65 -2.06
C LEU A 128 -0.17 11.83 -3.48
N ASP A 129 1.14 11.98 -3.61
CA ASP A 129 1.82 12.08 -4.90
C ASP A 129 1.55 10.82 -5.74
N VAL A 130 1.75 9.63 -5.18
CA VAL A 130 1.47 8.36 -5.87
C VAL A 130 0.01 8.24 -6.29
N ILE A 131 -0.94 8.62 -5.43
CA ILE A 131 -2.37 8.63 -5.76
C ILE A 131 -2.63 9.60 -6.92
N GLY A 132 -2.08 10.82 -6.85
CA GLY A 132 -2.21 11.83 -7.90
C GLY A 132 -1.59 11.43 -9.23
N TRP A 133 -0.49 10.67 -9.20
CA TRP A 133 0.14 10.12 -10.40
C TRP A 133 -0.75 9.08 -11.10
N ILE A 134 -1.61 8.38 -10.34
CA ILE A 134 -2.59 7.42 -10.83
C ILE A 134 -3.84 8.15 -11.35
N SER A 135 -4.48 8.97 -10.50
CA SER A 135 -5.74 9.68 -10.83
C SER A 135 -5.92 10.93 -9.95
N PRO A 136 -6.16 12.12 -10.55
CA PRO A 136 -6.47 13.34 -9.83
C PRO A 136 -7.78 13.24 -9.05
N GLU A 137 -8.76 12.51 -9.59
CA GLU A 137 -10.06 12.30 -8.94
C GLU A 137 -9.90 11.48 -7.64
N LEU A 138 -9.03 10.46 -7.66
CA LEU A 138 -8.67 9.73 -6.44
C LEU A 138 -7.88 10.60 -5.46
N LEU A 139 -7.00 11.48 -5.95
CA LEU A 139 -6.27 12.43 -5.10
C LEU A 139 -7.23 13.40 -4.42
N GLU A 140 -8.16 13.99 -5.17
CA GLU A 140 -9.18 14.90 -4.63
C GLU A 140 -9.99 14.21 -3.53
N MET A 141 -10.48 12.99 -3.79
CA MET A 141 -11.21 12.21 -2.80
C MET A 141 -10.33 11.89 -1.57
N ALA A 142 -9.08 11.48 -1.77
CA ALA A 142 -8.16 11.18 -0.69
C ALA A 142 -7.92 12.43 0.19
N THR A 143 -7.64 13.58 -0.43
CA THR A 143 -7.42 14.85 0.28
C THR A 143 -8.67 15.32 1.01
N ALA A 144 -9.87 15.12 0.47
CA ALA A 144 -11.12 15.49 1.14
C ALA A 144 -11.37 14.70 2.44
N LEU A 145 -10.92 13.45 2.50
CA LEU A 145 -11.09 12.57 3.66
C LEU A 145 -9.88 12.59 4.61
N ASP A 146 -8.77 13.18 4.17
CA ASP A 146 -7.52 13.17 4.89
C ASP A 146 -7.54 14.13 6.08
N ARG A 147 -7.22 13.60 7.26
CA ARG A 147 -7.11 14.35 8.51
C ARG A 147 -5.67 14.41 9.03
N PHE A 148 -4.70 13.86 8.29
CA PHE A 148 -3.32 13.72 8.74
C PHE A 148 -2.70 15.06 9.10
N SER A 149 -2.72 16.06 8.20
CA SER A 149 -2.08 17.36 8.45
C SER A 149 -2.68 18.06 9.67
N ARG A 150 -4.01 17.98 9.84
CA ARG A 150 -4.69 18.52 11.01
C ARG A 150 -4.26 17.82 12.30
N ILE A 151 -4.33 16.49 12.35
CA ILE A 151 -3.96 15.71 13.54
C ILE A 151 -2.48 15.87 13.88
N ARG A 152 -1.60 15.86 12.86
CA ARG A 152 -0.16 16.03 13.04
C ARG A 152 0.18 17.43 13.59
N GLY A 153 -0.49 18.47 13.09
CA GLY A 153 -0.32 19.85 13.57
C GLY A 153 -0.87 20.08 14.98
N GLU A 154 -1.99 19.46 15.32
CA GLU A 154 -2.57 19.49 16.67
C GLU A 154 -1.69 18.75 17.72
N GLY A 155 -0.89 17.78 17.26
CA GLY A 155 0.00 17.00 18.11
C GLY A 155 -0.75 16.09 19.09
N LEU A 156 -0.10 15.76 20.21
CA LEU A 156 -0.69 14.88 21.24
C LEU A 156 -1.56 15.64 22.25
N SER A 157 -1.48 16.96 22.30
CA SER A 157 -2.12 17.77 23.35
C SER A 157 -3.63 17.54 23.47
N PRO A 158 -4.44 17.55 22.39
CA PRO A 158 -5.87 17.31 22.51
C PRO A 158 -6.21 15.93 23.08
N TRP A 159 -5.39 14.93 22.78
CA TRP A 159 -5.55 13.56 23.26
C TRP A 159 -5.14 13.42 24.72
N ILE A 160 -4.03 14.05 25.11
CA ILE A 160 -3.56 14.08 26.50
C ILE A 160 -4.59 14.78 27.39
N GLU A 161 -5.12 15.93 26.97
CA GLU A 161 -6.15 16.65 27.74
C GLU A 161 -7.43 15.82 27.86
N LYS A 162 -7.88 15.20 26.76
CA LYS A 162 -9.04 14.30 26.80
C LYS A 162 -8.83 13.10 27.73
N ILE A 163 -7.64 12.50 27.71
CA ILE A 163 -7.30 11.41 28.64
C ILE A 163 -7.32 11.94 30.06
N LYS A 164 -6.66 13.05 30.39
CA LYS A 164 -6.67 13.63 31.75
C LYS A 164 -8.08 13.87 32.29
N THR A 165 -9.02 14.30 31.45
CA THR A 165 -10.43 14.50 31.85
C THR A 165 -11.16 13.19 32.16
N HIS A 166 -10.70 12.05 31.61
CA HIS A 166 -11.34 10.75 31.75
C HIS A 166 -10.50 9.71 32.55
N TRP A 167 -9.20 9.96 32.79
CA TRP A 167 -8.21 9.03 33.35
C TRP A 167 -6.90 9.76 33.75
N PRO A 168 -6.36 9.61 34.98
CA PRO A 168 -6.85 8.80 36.09
C PRO A 168 -7.99 9.50 36.84
N HIS A 169 -8.98 8.72 37.30
CA HIS A 169 -10.05 9.21 38.14
C HIS A 169 -9.48 9.73 39.48
N PRO A 170 -9.75 10.99 39.88
CA PRO A 170 -9.33 11.51 41.18
C PRO A 170 -9.98 10.79 42.39
N GLU A 171 -11.01 9.98 42.15
CA GLU A 171 -11.86 9.39 43.21
C GLU A 171 -11.58 7.91 43.52
N LEU A 172 -10.61 7.25 42.87
CA LEU A 172 -10.18 5.92 43.31
C LEU A 172 -8.97 6.06 44.23
N PRO A 173 -9.09 5.76 45.55
CA PRO A 173 -7.92 5.70 46.42
C PRO A 173 -6.95 4.64 45.86
N PRO A 174 -5.62 4.81 46.04
CA PRO A 174 -4.66 3.80 45.64
C PRO A 174 -5.07 2.47 46.28
N GLY A 175 -5.31 1.46 45.43
CA GLY A 175 -5.60 0.11 45.88
C GLY A 175 -4.59 -0.30 46.93
N LYS A 176 -5.07 -0.80 48.08
CA LYS A 176 -4.21 -1.29 49.16
C LYS A 176 -3.16 -2.24 48.57
N PRO A 177 -1.90 -2.19 49.03
CA PRO A 177 -0.92 -3.19 48.64
C PRO A 177 -1.40 -4.57 49.09
N ASP A 178 -1.34 -5.54 48.16
CA ASP A 178 -1.66 -6.94 48.44
C ASP A 178 -0.80 -7.44 49.61
N ALA A 179 -1.46 -8.11 50.55
CA ALA A 179 -0.86 -8.76 51.72
C ALA A 179 -0.23 -10.11 51.37
#